data_AF-A0A096BLE5-F1
#
_entry.id   AF-A0A096BLE5-F1
#
_cell.length_a   1.000
_cell.length_b   1.000
_cell.length_c   1.000
_cell.angle_alpha   90.00
_cell.angle_beta   90.00
_cell.angle_gamma   90.00
#
_symmetry.space_group_name_H-M   'P 1'
#
loop_
_entity.id
_entity.type
_entity.pdbx_description
1 polymer ?
#
loop_
_entity_poly.entity_id
_entity_poly.type
_entity_poly.pdbx_seq_one_letter_code
_entity_poly.pdbx_strand_id
1 'polypeptide(L)'
;MERKRINIILFSLGILCIICFSMIAYFILTDWYVRVNGQLINAEVIAISGRVSRPVGSATVKIGNQFYDAGSINSSISIGDSILVRYSTEGYSVVQEKVNPYIYIFYMFLDLILIYLGLLLVKESFKRRKIWEYLIDIETP
;
A
#
# COMPACT_ATOMS: atom_id res chain seq x y z
N MET A 1 13.88 -43.76 11.14
CA MET A 1 13.71 -42.34 10.77
C MET A 1 12.70 -41.71 11.72
N GLU A 2 13.14 -40.88 12.66
CA GLU A 2 12.20 -40.08 13.45
C GLU A 2 11.46 -39.12 12.51
N ARG A 3 10.13 -39.23 12.43
CA ARG A 3 9.31 -38.20 11.78
C ARG A 3 9.51 -36.89 12.54
N LYS A 4 10.27 -35.97 11.95
CA LYS A 4 10.39 -34.58 12.43
C LYS A 4 8.96 -34.03 12.63
N ARG A 5 8.53 -33.85 13.88
CA ARG A 5 7.25 -33.20 14.21
C ARG A 5 7.48 -31.69 14.22
N ILE A 6 6.97 -31.02 13.20
CA ILE A 6 6.98 -29.56 13.08
C ILE A 6 5.94 -28.99 14.07
N ASN A 7 6.25 -27.85 14.71
CA ASN A 7 5.25 -27.12 15.48
C ASN A 7 4.29 -26.41 14.50
N ILE A 8 3.16 -27.06 14.20
CA ILE A 8 2.19 -26.62 13.19
C ILE A 8 1.64 -25.23 13.51
N ILE A 9 1.47 -24.86 14.79
CA ILE A 9 0.93 -23.55 15.17
C ILE A 9 1.91 -22.43 14.76
N LEU A 10 3.18 -22.55 15.16
CA LEU A 10 4.21 -21.56 14.80
C LEU A 10 4.43 -21.50 13.29
N PHE A 11 4.39 -22.67 12.63
CA PHE A 11 4.53 -22.77 11.18
C PHE A 11 3.40 -22.07 10.43
N SER A 12 2.14 -22.32 10.82
CA SER A 12 0.97 -21.69 10.22
C SER A 12 0.94 -20.18 10.45
N LEU A 13 1.32 -19.72 11.66
CA LEU A 13 1.40 -18.29 11.97
C LEU A 13 2.49 -17.61 11.13
N GLY A 14 3.65 -18.26 10.98
CA GLY A 14 4.73 -17.75 10.14
C GLY A 14 4.36 -17.66 8.65
N ILE A 15 3.67 -18.67 8.11
CA ILE A 15 3.13 -18.64 6.74
C ILE A 15 2.11 -17.52 6.58
N LEU A 16 1.21 -17.35 7.55
CA LEU A 16 0.21 -16.27 7.50
C LEU A 16 0.87 -14.90 7.44
N CYS A 17 1.93 -14.65 8.23
CA CYS A 17 2.71 -13.41 8.15
C CYS A 17 3.31 -13.18 6.76
N ILE A 18 3.84 -14.24 6.11
CA ILE A 18 4.42 -14.15 4.76
C ILE A 18 3.33 -13.86 3.70
N ILE A 19 2.14 -14.44 3.86
CA ILE A 19 1.00 -14.14 2.96
C ILE A 19 0.58 -12.68 3.13
N CYS A 20 0.44 -12.19 4.36
CA CYS A 20 0.11 -10.80 4.64
C CYS A 20 1.15 -9.84 4.05
N PHE A 21 2.44 -10.14 4.21
CA PHE A 21 3.53 -9.42 3.55
C PHE A 21 3.33 -9.39 2.03
N SER A 22 3.07 -10.54 1.41
CA SER A 22 2.90 -10.64 -0.05
C SER A 22 1.72 -9.78 -0.55
N MET A 23 0.62 -9.71 0.22
CA MET A 23 -0.53 -8.88 -0.12
C MET A 23 -0.23 -7.38 0.00
N ILE A 24 0.49 -6.96 1.05
CA ILE A 24 0.89 -5.55 1.24
C ILE A 24 1.87 -5.14 0.15
N ALA A 25 2.90 -5.96 -0.11
CA ALA A 25 3.85 -5.73 -1.19
C ALA A 25 3.16 -5.63 -2.56
N TYR A 26 2.20 -6.52 -2.84
CA TYR A 26 1.39 -6.43 -4.06
C TYR A 26 0.58 -5.14 -4.14
N PHE A 27 -0.03 -4.69 -3.04
CA PHE A 27 -0.77 -3.43 -3.00
C PHE A 27 0.15 -2.22 -3.25
N ILE A 28 1.31 -2.19 -2.60
CA ILE A 28 2.32 -1.14 -2.80
C ILE A 28 2.80 -1.13 -4.27
N LEU A 29 3.11 -2.30 -4.83
CA LEU A 29 3.54 -2.42 -6.21
C LEU A 29 2.43 -2.01 -7.18
N THR A 30 1.20 -2.46 -6.97
CA THR A 30 0.05 -2.09 -7.81
C THR A 30 -0.13 -0.57 -7.77
N ASP A 31 -0.11 0.04 -6.58
CA ASP A 31 -0.24 1.48 -6.47
C ASP A 31 0.94 2.25 -7.10
N TRP A 32 2.14 1.67 -7.03
CA TRP A 32 3.34 2.21 -7.68
C TRP A 32 3.28 2.06 -9.20
N TYR A 33 2.75 0.96 -9.74
CA TYR A 33 2.58 0.74 -11.19
C TYR A 33 1.50 1.62 -11.79
N VAL A 34 0.43 1.89 -11.04
CA VAL A 34 -0.60 2.83 -11.49
C VAL A 34 0.02 4.24 -11.61
N ARG A 35 1.14 4.55 -10.93
CA ARG A 35 1.98 5.74 -11.15
C ARG A 35 3.06 5.45 -12.21
N VAL A 36 2.99 6.02 -13.41
CA VAL A 36 4.08 5.85 -14.39
C VAL A 36 5.40 6.36 -13.83
N ASN A 37 6.38 5.46 -13.70
CA ASN A 37 7.68 5.68 -13.07
C ASN A 37 7.61 6.27 -11.64
N GLY A 38 6.49 6.07 -10.93
CA GLY A 38 6.32 6.57 -9.56
C GLY A 38 6.17 8.09 -9.43
N GLN A 39 6.08 8.84 -10.54
CA GLN A 39 6.08 10.30 -10.51
C GLN A 39 4.67 10.86 -10.61
N LEU A 40 4.36 11.76 -9.68
CA LEU A 40 3.18 12.61 -9.73
C LEU A 40 3.55 13.87 -10.51
N ILE A 41 2.71 14.26 -11.47
CA ILE A 41 2.92 15.47 -12.26
C ILE A 41 2.08 16.58 -11.66
N ASN A 42 2.69 17.75 -11.43
CA ASN A 42 1.94 18.96 -11.12
C ASN A 42 1.26 19.46 -12.39
N ALA A 43 -0.07 19.49 -12.39
CA ALA A 43 -0.88 19.89 -13.52
C ALA A 43 -1.84 21.01 -13.11
N GLU A 44 -1.95 22.03 -13.95
CA GLU A 44 -2.83 23.18 -13.73
C GLU A 44 -4.27 22.80 -14.01
N VAL A 45 -5.17 23.12 -13.07
CA VAL A 45 -6.61 22.96 -13.23
C VAL A 45 -7.15 24.05 -14.14
N ILE A 46 -7.68 23.67 -15.29
CA ILE A 46 -8.21 24.61 -16.29
C ILE A 46 -9.74 24.71 -16.28
N ALA A 47 -10.43 23.70 -15.73
CA ALA A 47 -11.88 23.70 -15.61
C ALA A 47 -12.31 22.82 -14.43
N ILE A 48 -13.45 23.16 -13.85
CA ILE A 48 -14.11 22.35 -12.82
C ILE A 48 -15.56 22.16 -13.26
N SER A 49 -15.98 20.90 -13.43
CA SER A 49 -17.32 20.53 -13.89
C SER A 49 -18.08 19.78 -12.79
N GLY A 50 -19.05 20.45 -12.17
CA GLY A 50 -19.92 19.86 -11.15
C GLY A 50 -21.29 19.50 -11.71
N ARG A 51 -21.87 18.37 -11.27
CA ARG A 51 -23.33 18.16 -11.38
C ARG A 51 -23.99 18.92 -10.22
N VAL A 52 -25.19 19.46 -10.42
CA VAL A 52 -25.97 20.16 -9.37
C VAL A 52 -26.14 19.31 -8.10
N SER A 53 -26.15 17.98 -8.22
CA SER A 53 -26.25 17.02 -7.10
C SER A 53 -24.92 16.59 -6.47
N ARG A 54 -23.77 16.95 -7.06
CA ARG A 54 -22.41 16.72 -6.55
C ARG A 54 -21.56 17.94 -6.86
N PRO A 55 -21.58 18.98 -5.99
CA PRO A 55 -20.91 20.25 -6.25
C PRO A 55 -19.38 20.13 -6.24
N VAL A 56 -18.82 19.01 -5.78
CA VAL A 56 -17.41 18.69 -5.91
C VAL A 56 -17.21 18.05 -7.28
N GLY A 57 -17.03 18.90 -8.28
CA GLY A 57 -16.98 18.52 -9.68
C GLY A 57 -15.76 17.70 -10.05
N SER A 58 -15.82 17.04 -11.21
CA SER A 58 -14.60 16.53 -11.84
C SER A 58 -13.83 17.73 -12.40
N ALA A 59 -12.52 17.79 -12.18
CA ALA A 59 -11.71 18.85 -12.77
C ALA A 59 -11.14 18.42 -14.12
N THR A 60 -10.73 19.37 -14.93
CA THR A 60 -9.91 19.14 -16.12
C THR A 60 -8.57 19.80 -15.88
N VAL A 61 -7.49 19.09 -16.17
CA VAL A 61 -6.12 19.56 -16.00
C VAL A 61 -5.42 19.66 -17.35
N LYS A 62 -4.46 20.60 -17.42
CA LYS A 62 -3.57 20.75 -18.57
C LYS A 62 -2.21 20.13 -18.28
N ILE A 63 -1.80 19.20 -19.15
CA ILE A 63 -0.45 18.62 -19.12
C ILE A 63 0.16 18.82 -20.51
N GLY A 64 1.21 19.64 -20.61
CA GLY A 64 1.75 20.08 -21.89
C GLY A 64 0.70 20.85 -22.72
N ASN A 65 0.40 20.37 -23.92
CA ASN A 65 -0.60 20.96 -24.84
C ASN A 65 -1.93 20.19 -24.88
N GLN A 66 -2.15 19.24 -23.97
CA GLN A 66 -3.36 18.42 -23.93
C GLN A 66 -4.15 18.64 -22.64
N PHE A 67 -5.45 18.32 -22.70
CA PHE A 67 -6.39 18.47 -21.60
C PHE A 67 -6.92 17.10 -21.19
N TYR A 68 -6.99 16.86 -19.88
CA TYR A 68 -7.37 15.56 -19.33
C TYR A 68 -8.36 15.73 -18.18
N ASP A 69 -9.33 14.83 -18.07
CA ASP A 69 -10.23 14.76 -16.92
C ASP A 69 -9.44 14.26 -15.71
N ALA A 70 -9.44 15.09 -14.67
CA ALA A 70 -8.77 14.94 -13.40
C ALA A 70 -9.52 14.06 -12.38
N GLY A 71 -10.75 13.68 -12.70
CA GLY A 71 -11.67 13.06 -11.74
C GLY A 71 -12.09 14.03 -10.63
N SER A 72 -12.67 13.48 -9.57
CA SER A 72 -13.17 14.25 -8.43
C SER A 72 -12.04 15.04 -7.76
N ILE A 73 -12.27 16.32 -7.52
CA ILE A 73 -11.33 17.16 -6.78
C ILE A 73 -11.76 17.42 -5.34
N ASN A 74 -10.87 17.98 -4.52
CA ASN A 74 -11.25 18.53 -3.23
C ASN A 74 -11.97 19.88 -3.41
N SER A 75 -12.94 20.21 -2.56
CA SER A 75 -13.70 21.46 -2.64
C SER A 75 -12.87 22.72 -2.42
N SER A 76 -11.67 22.58 -1.84
CA SER A 76 -10.74 23.69 -1.64
C SER A 76 -9.93 24.06 -2.89
N ILE A 77 -10.04 23.29 -3.97
CA ILE A 77 -9.24 23.46 -5.19
C ILE A 77 -10.02 24.33 -6.17
N SER A 78 -9.35 25.34 -6.71
CA SER A 78 -9.89 26.32 -7.66
C SER A 78 -9.24 26.20 -9.04
N ILE A 79 -9.87 26.81 -10.04
CA ILE A 79 -9.27 26.94 -11.38
C ILE A 79 -7.99 27.78 -11.28
N GLY A 80 -6.92 27.31 -11.90
CA GLY A 80 -5.57 27.88 -11.82
C GLY A 80 -4.68 27.22 -10.76
N ASP A 81 -5.24 26.41 -9.86
CA ASP A 81 -4.43 25.65 -8.90
C ASP A 81 -3.67 24.52 -9.59
N SER A 82 -2.47 24.22 -9.09
CA SER A 82 -1.71 23.05 -9.51
C SER A 82 -2.03 21.87 -8.60
N ILE A 83 -2.46 20.76 -9.19
CA ILE A 83 -2.74 19.51 -8.47
C ILE A 83 -1.80 18.40 -8.93
N LEU A 84 -1.53 17.45 -8.02
CA LEU A 84 -0.74 16.26 -8.34
C LEU A 84 -1.61 15.24 -9.07
N VAL A 85 -1.16 14.83 -10.25
CA VAL A 85 -1.88 13.97 -11.18
C VAL A 85 -1.04 12.73 -11.48
N ARG A 86 -1.71 11.58 -11.50
CA ARG A 86 -1.15 10.29 -11.89
C ARG A 86 -1.26 10.10 -13.42
N TYR A 87 -0.20 9.61 -14.05
CA TYR A 87 -0.12 9.30 -15.49
C TYR A 87 -0.06 7.78 -15.67
N SER A 88 -0.80 7.20 -16.62
CA SER A 88 -0.74 5.78 -17.03
C SER A 88 -0.47 5.67 -18.53
N THR A 89 0.39 4.74 -18.94
CA THR A 89 0.78 4.51 -20.34
C THR A 89 -0.26 3.74 -21.16
N GLU A 90 -1.22 3.08 -20.52
CA GLU A 90 -2.25 2.27 -21.18
C GLU A 90 -3.56 3.05 -21.43
N GLY A 91 -3.63 4.30 -20.96
CA GLY A 91 -4.78 5.19 -21.12
C GLY A 91 -4.75 6.31 -20.08
N TYR A 92 -5.14 7.52 -20.48
CA TYR A 92 -5.10 8.69 -19.59
C TYR A 92 -6.29 8.68 -18.63
N SER A 93 -6.05 8.24 -17.39
CA SER A 93 -7.00 8.38 -16.30
C SER A 93 -6.30 9.13 -15.16
N VAL A 94 -6.73 10.35 -14.91
CA VAL A 94 -6.19 11.12 -13.78
C VAL A 94 -6.94 10.70 -12.54
N VAL A 95 -6.20 10.17 -11.58
CA VAL A 95 -6.69 9.92 -10.24
C VAL A 95 -6.00 10.92 -9.32
N GLN A 96 -6.77 11.86 -8.78
CA GLN A 96 -6.27 12.73 -7.73
C GLN A 96 -6.24 11.94 -6.41
N GLU A 97 -5.06 11.50 -5.99
CA GLU A 97 -4.88 10.97 -4.65
C GLU A 97 -4.45 12.07 -3.68
N LYS A 98 -5.10 12.11 -2.52
CA LYS A 98 -4.51 12.69 -1.33
C LYS A 98 -3.38 11.76 -0.88
N VAL A 99 -2.24 11.82 -1.56
CA VAL A 99 -1.08 10.98 -1.25
C VAL A 99 -0.59 11.38 0.13
N ASN A 100 -0.86 10.54 1.12
CA ASN A 100 -0.30 10.70 2.45
C ASN A 100 0.98 9.84 2.53
N PRO A 101 2.18 10.41 2.27
CA PRO A 101 3.43 9.65 2.23
C PRO A 101 3.70 8.90 3.54
N TYR A 102 3.22 9.41 4.67
CA TYR A 102 3.37 8.75 5.97
C TYR A 102 2.66 7.40 6.05
N ILE A 103 1.50 7.25 5.38
CA ILE A 103 0.77 5.98 5.32
C ILE A 103 1.56 4.94 4.52
N TYR A 104 2.21 5.34 3.43
CA TYR A 104 3.06 4.43 2.63
C TYR A 104 4.31 4.00 3.38
N ILE A 105 4.97 4.94 4.07
CA ILE A 105 6.13 4.63 4.92
C ILE A 105 5.72 3.67 6.04
N PHE A 106 4.55 3.89 6.65
CA PHE A 106 4.00 3.00 7.67
C PHE A 106 3.72 1.59 7.14
N TYR A 107 3.11 1.47 5.95
CA TYR A 107 2.89 0.17 5.32
C TYR A 107 4.19 -0.55 4.99
N MET A 108 5.20 0.14 4.45
CA MET A 108 6.53 -0.45 4.23
C MET A 108 7.17 -0.95 5.54
N PHE A 109 7.03 -0.19 6.63
CA PHE A 109 7.57 -0.58 7.92
C PHE A 109 6.87 -1.82 8.49
N LEU A 110 5.53 -1.88 8.40
CA LEU A 110 4.75 -3.07 8.77
C LEU A 110 5.14 -4.28 7.94
N ASP A 111 5.34 -4.10 6.63
CA ASP A 111 5.73 -5.15 5.69
C ASP A 111 7.07 -5.78 6.11
N LEU A 112 8.03 -4.94 6.49
CA LEU A 112 9.37 -5.37 6.93
C LEU A 112 9.32 -6.13 8.27
N ILE A 113 8.45 -5.71 9.20
CA ILE A 113 8.22 -6.43 10.46
C ILE A 113 7.57 -7.80 10.19
N LEU A 114 6.58 -7.86 9.31
CA LEU A 114 5.84 -9.08 8.99
C LEU A 114 6.73 -10.15 8.38
N ILE A 115 7.60 -9.78 7.43
CA ILE A 115 8.51 -10.75 6.82
C ILE A 115 9.55 -11.27 7.83
N TYR A 116 10.09 -10.39 8.68
CA TYR A 116 11.05 -10.76 9.72
C TYR A 116 10.43 -11.72 10.75
N LEU A 117 9.25 -11.38 11.27
CA LEU A 117 8.51 -12.25 12.19
C LEU A 117 8.11 -13.57 11.53
N GLY A 118 7.63 -13.53 10.29
CA GLY A 118 7.25 -14.72 9.54
C GLY A 118 8.41 -15.71 9.39
N LEU A 119 9.59 -15.23 8.98
CA LEU A 119 10.79 -16.06 8.85
C LEU A 119 11.26 -16.62 10.19
N LEU A 120 11.23 -15.82 11.26
CA LEU A 120 11.58 -16.29 12.61
C LEU A 120 10.63 -17.39 13.09
N LEU A 121 9.32 -17.19 12.95
CA LEU A 121 8.31 -18.17 13.37
C LEU A 121 8.45 -19.49 12.59
N VAL A 122 8.68 -19.41 11.28
CA VAL A 122 8.94 -20.59 10.45
C VAL A 122 10.22 -21.30 10.93
N LYS A 123 11.32 -20.57 11.17
CA LYS A 123 12.58 -21.14 11.67
C LYS A 123 12.39 -21.83 13.03
N GLU A 124 11.69 -21.19 13.97
CA GLU A 124 11.49 -21.75 15.30
C GLU A 124 10.52 -22.93 15.29
N SER A 125 9.60 -22.99 14.33
CA SER A 125 8.70 -24.14 14.17
C SER A 125 9.45 -25.47 13.93
N PHE A 126 10.68 -25.40 13.40
CA PHE A 126 11.55 -26.55 13.17
C PHE A 126 12.41 -26.92 14.38
N LYS A 127 12.54 -26.03 15.38
CA LYS A 127 13.34 -26.27 16.59
C LYS A 127 12.68 -27.18 17.63
N ARG A 128 11.49 -27.72 17.33
CA ARG A 128 10.74 -28.69 18.16
C ARG A 128 10.28 -28.18 19.54
N ARG A 129 10.54 -26.92 19.92
CA ARG A 129 10.05 -26.35 21.18
C ARG A 129 8.54 -26.14 21.16
N LYS A 130 7.85 -26.59 22.20
CA LYS A 130 6.42 -26.30 22.39
C LYS A 130 6.29 -24.85 22.87
N ILE A 131 5.21 -24.17 22.50
CA ILE A 131 4.94 -22.78 22.93
C ILE A 131 5.01 -22.62 24.45
N TRP A 132 4.57 -23.64 25.20
CA TRP A 132 4.62 -23.68 26.66
C TRP A 132 6.04 -23.69 27.23
N GLU A 133 7.03 -24.23 26.51
CA GLU A 133 8.43 -24.23 26.96
C GLU A 133 9.04 -22.82 26.90
N TYR A 134 8.55 -21.95 26.00
CA TYR A 134 8.95 -20.53 25.98
C TYR A 134 8.29 -19.69 27.08
N LEU A 135 7.14 -20.12 27.61
CA LEU A 135 6.46 -19.45 28.73
C LEU A 135 7.11 -19.80 30.08
N ILE A 136 7.57 -21.04 30.23
CA ILE A 136 8.23 -21.51 31.46
C ILE A 136 9.63 -20.89 31.63
N ASP A 137 10.38 -20.70 30.54
CA ASP A 137 11.69 -20.02 30.55
C ASP A 137 11.60 -18.53 30.99
N ILE A 138 10.42 -17.90 31.00
CA ILE A 138 10.22 -16.51 31.46
C ILE A 138 9.95 -16.45 32.98
N GLU A 139 9.42 -17.52 33.58
CA GLU A 139 9.04 -17.55 34.99
C GLU A 139 10.17 -18.01 35.93
N THR A 140 11.30 -18.49 35.39
CA THR A 140 12.45 -18.94 36.19
C THR A 140 13.71 -18.15 35.82
N PRO A 141 14.07 -17.09 36.57
CA PRO A 141 15.39 -16.46 36.48
C PRO A 141 16.50 -17.35 37.04
#